data_AF-A0A231GUU3-F1
#
_entry.id   AF-A0A231GUU3-F1
#
_cell.length_a   1.000
_cell.length_b   1.000
_cell.length_c   1.000
_cell.angle_alpha   90.00
_cell.angle_beta   90.00
_cell.angle_gamma   90.00
#
_symmetry.space_group_name_H-M   'P 1'
#
loop_
_entity.id
_entity.type
_entity.pdbx_description
1 polymer ?
#
loop_
_entity_poly.entity_id
_entity_poly.type
_entity_poly.pdbx_seq_one_letter_code
_entity_poly.pdbx_strand_id
1 'polypeptide(L)'
;MTRRAGRPDTIAGVIATFEFDYYVARDAEKAMALVSPDAGMTQQGLAEGIATIPLGATHCVAITPVTTNTANAHIAELHPDGRRVDYLQVINTVSAPAPGGGLLISHVQEQG
;
A
#
# COMPACT_ATOMS: atom_id res chain seq x y z
N MET A 1 -11.73 -4.83 -7.38
CA MET A 1 -10.82 -3.97 -8.18
C MET A 1 -10.91 -2.55 -7.64
N THR A 2 -9.99 -2.19 -6.76
CA THR A 2 -9.97 -0.85 -6.13
C THR A 2 -9.34 0.14 -7.11
N ARG A 3 -10.16 0.78 -7.93
CA ARG A 3 -9.74 1.74 -8.97
C ARG A 3 -9.54 3.18 -8.45
N ARG A 4 -9.62 3.40 -7.14
CA ARG A 4 -9.63 4.72 -6.48
C ARG A 4 -9.04 4.64 -5.07
N ALA A 5 -8.42 5.72 -4.62
CA ALA A 5 -8.06 5.93 -3.22
C ALA A 5 -9.27 5.68 -2.29
N GLY A 6 -9.01 5.05 -1.15
CA GLY A 6 -10.03 4.82 -0.12
C GLY A 6 -10.11 5.98 0.88
N ARG A 7 -10.99 5.85 1.88
CA ARG A 7 -11.11 6.78 3.01
C ARG A 7 -9.99 6.50 4.03
N PRO A 8 -8.96 7.36 4.19
CA PRO A 8 -7.78 7.04 5.01
C PRO A 8 -8.08 7.00 6.52
N ASP A 9 -9.30 7.33 6.92
CA ASP A 9 -9.86 7.10 8.26
C ASP A 9 -10.17 5.63 8.58
N THR A 10 -10.08 4.73 7.58
CA THR A 10 -10.29 3.28 7.75
C THR A 10 -9.06 2.49 7.34
N ILE A 11 -8.83 1.32 7.97
CA ILE A 11 -7.67 0.47 7.64
C ILE A 11 -7.64 0.08 6.15
N ALA A 12 -8.78 -0.29 5.59
CA ALA A 12 -8.89 -0.62 4.18
C ALA A 12 -8.62 0.61 3.30
N GLY A 13 -9.03 1.80 3.73
CA GLY A 13 -8.86 3.01 2.94
C GLY A 13 -7.46 3.60 2.97
N VAL A 14 -6.75 3.57 4.11
CA VAL A 14 -5.32 3.97 4.15
C VAL A 14 -4.48 3.03 3.28
N ILE A 15 -4.71 1.71 3.37
CA ILE A 15 -4.00 0.72 2.55
C ILE A 15 -4.33 0.92 1.07
N ALA A 16 -5.62 1.05 0.71
CA ALA A 16 -6.01 1.29 -0.68
C ALA A 16 -5.42 2.59 -1.26
N THR A 17 -5.26 3.62 -0.43
CA THR A 17 -4.66 4.90 -0.86
C THR A 17 -3.15 4.75 -1.04
N PHE A 18 -2.47 4.10 -0.11
CA PHE A 18 -1.04 3.78 -0.23
C PHE A 18 -0.74 2.98 -1.50
N GLU A 19 -1.49 1.92 -1.75
CA GLU A 19 -1.30 1.09 -2.94
C GLU A 19 -1.68 1.82 -4.23
N PHE A 20 -2.68 2.71 -4.19
CA PHE A 20 -3.00 3.57 -5.32
C PHE A 20 -1.85 4.55 -5.62
N ASP A 21 -1.30 5.21 -4.60
CA ASP A 21 -0.20 6.16 -4.79
C ASP A 21 1.08 5.45 -5.28
N TYR A 22 1.31 4.22 -4.83
CA TYR A 22 2.43 3.38 -5.26
C TYR A 22 2.28 2.84 -6.68
N TYR A 23 1.18 2.13 -6.98
CA TYR A 23 1.02 1.41 -8.25
C TYR A 23 0.35 2.22 -9.36
N VAL A 24 -0.58 3.12 -9.03
CA VAL A 24 -1.30 3.97 -10.00
C VAL A 24 -0.62 5.32 -10.18
N ALA A 25 -0.51 6.09 -9.10
CA ALA A 25 0.05 7.44 -9.16
C ALA A 25 1.57 7.42 -9.38
N ARG A 26 2.23 6.31 -8.99
CA ARG A 26 3.69 6.13 -9.06
C ARG A 26 4.43 7.26 -8.35
N ASP A 27 3.90 7.68 -7.20
CA ASP A 27 4.33 8.84 -6.45
C ASP A 27 4.78 8.40 -5.04
N ALA A 28 6.10 8.24 -4.88
CA ALA A 28 6.69 7.77 -3.63
C ALA A 28 6.50 8.76 -2.47
N GLU A 29 6.35 10.06 -2.75
CA GLU A 29 6.14 11.08 -1.72
C GLU A 29 4.73 10.94 -1.14
N LYS A 30 3.71 10.80 -1.99
CA LYS A 30 2.33 10.58 -1.54
C LYS A 30 2.17 9.27 -0.78
N ALA A 31 2.79 8.21 -1.27
CA ALA A 31 2.78 6.92 -0.56
C ALA A 31 3.47 7.04 0.81
N MET A 32 4.63 7.72 0.90
CA MET A 32 5.32 7.97 2.17
C MET A 32 4.50 8.80 3.17
N ALA A 33 3.65 9.71 2.70
CA ALA A 33 2.80 10.52 3.59
C ALA A 33 1.79 9.67 4.40
N LEU A 34 1.54 8.42 3.97
CA LEU A 34 0.64 7.47 4.66
C LEU A 34 1.40 6.47 5.52
N VAL A 35 2.72 6.55 5.60
CA VAL A 35 3.58 5.63 6.35
C VAL A 35 4.09 6.29 7.62
N SER A 36 4.02 5.57 8.73
CA SER A 36 4.57 5.99 10.01
C SER A 36 6.11 6.02 9.92
N PRO A 37 6.78 7.01 10.54
CA PRO A 37 8.25 7.05 10.57
C PRO A 37 8.87 5.81 11.23
N ASP A 38 8.12 5.09 12.07
CA ASP A 38 8.56 3.86 12.73
C ASP A 38 8.57 2.63 11.79
N ALA A 39 7.96 2.73 10.60
CA ALA A 39 7.83 1.60 9.67
C ALA A 39 9.14 1.20 8.99
N GLY A 40 10.22 1.97 9.16
CA GLY A 40 11.52 1.70 8.55
C GLY A 40 11.56 1.82 7.02
N MET A 41 10.48 2.30 6.40
CA MET A 41 10.43 2.54 4.96
C MET A 41 10.98 3.93 4.62
N THR A 42 11.58 4.06 3.44
CA THR A 42 12.12 5.33 2.95
C THR A 42 11.50 5.69 1.60
N GLN A 43 11.36 7.00 1.34
CA GLN A 43 10.87 7.49 0.05
C GLN A 43 11.71 6.95 -1.13
N GLN A 44 13.02 6.82 -0.94
CA GLN A 44 13.90 6.26 -1.97
C GLN A 44 13.60 4.78 -2.23
N GLY A 45 13.46 3.96 -1.18
CA GLY A 45 13.09 2.55 -1.34
C GLY A 45 11.73 2.37 -2.05
N LEU A 46 10.75 3.25 -1.79
CA LEU A 46 9.50 3.25 -2.54
C LEU A 46 9.71 3.65 -3.99
N ALA A 47 10.47 4.70 -4.27
CA ALA A 47 10.75 5.14 -5.63
C ALA A 47 11.48 4.07 -6.45
N GLU A 48 12.43 3.37 -5.84
CA GLU A 48 13.14 2.24 -6.45
C GLU A 48 12.17 1.10 -6.78
N GLY A 49 11.30 0.73 -5.83
CA GLY A 49 10.28 -0.29 -6.06
C GLY A 49 9.29 0.11 -7.16
N ILE A 50 8.82 1.36 -7.18
CA ILE A 50 7.95 1.91 -8.24
C ILE A 50 8.63 1.80 -9.61
N ALA A 51 9.94 2.07 -9.69
CA ALA A 51 10.71 1.98 -10.93
C ALA A 51 10.84 0.54 -11.46
N THR A 52 10.68 -0.49 -10.61
CA THR A 52 10.68 -1.89 -11.05
C THR A 52 9.40 -2.31 -11.78
N ILE A 53 8.31 -1.55 -11.63
CA ILE A 53 6.99 -1.90 -12.17
C ILE A 53 6.88 -1.44 -13.63
N PRO A 54 6.72 -2.37 -14.60
CA PRO A 54 6.62 -2.01 -16.00
C PRO A 54 5.41 -1.11 -16.27
N LEU A 55 5.57 -0.19 -17.22
CA LEU A 55 4.46 0.61 -17.72
C LEU A 55 3.41 -0.31 -18.36
N GLY A 56 2.12 -0.05 -18.08
CA GLY A 56 1.02 -0.89 -18.54
C GLY A 56 0.76 -2.15 -17.71
N ALA A 57 1.50 -2.37 -16.61
CA ALA A 57 1.15 -3.41 -15.65
C ALA A 57 -0.23 -3.12 -15.02
N THR A 58 -1.05 -4.15 -14.91
CA THR A 58 -2.33 -4.09 -14.21
C THR A 58 -2.14 -4.64 -12.81
N HIS A 59 -2.44 -3.85 -11.79
CA HIS A 59 -2.44 -4.32 -10.40
C HIS A 59 -3.86 -4.54 -9.90
N CYS A 60 -4.04 -5.54 -9.06
CA CYS A 60 -5.28 -5.83 -8.37
C CYS A 60 -4.99 -5.98 -6.89
N VAL A 61 -5.61 -5.11 -6.10
CA VAL A 61 -5.48 -5.10 -4.65
C VAL A 61 -6.76 -5.61 -4.02
N ALA A 62 -6.63 -6.59 -3.12
CA ALA A 62 -7.70 -7.11 -2.29
C ALA A 62 -7.31 -6.99 -0.81
N ILE A 63 -8.02 -6.16 -0.06
CA ILE A 63 -7.72 -5.88 1.34
C ILE A 63 -8.74 -6.57 2.22
N THR A 64 -8.26 -7.41 3.15
CA THR A 64 -9.08 -8.16 4.11
C THR A 64 -8.68 -7.75 5.53
N PRO A 65 -9.50 -6.98 6.25
CA PRO A 65 -9.20 -6.66 7.64
C PRO A 65 -9.18 -7.92 8.50
N VAL A 66 -8.13 -8.08 9.31
CA VAL A 66 -7.94 -9.20 10.25
C VAL A 66 -8.32 -8.76 11.65
N THR A 67 -7.89 -7.55 12.04
CA THR A 67 -8.20 -6.90 13.31
C THR A 67 -8.53 -5.42 13.06
N THR A 68 -8.76 -4.65 14.13
CA THR A 68 -8.96 -3.20 14.05
C THR A 68 -7.75 -2.43 13.51
N ASN A 69 -6.55 -3.02 13.63
CA ASN A 69 -5.27 -2.37 13.29
C ASN A 69 -4.39 -3.22 12.36
N THR A 70 -4.92 -4.33 11.85
CA THR A 70 -4.20 -5.25 10.96
C THR A 70 -5.10 -5.69 9.82
N ALA A 71 -4.58 -5.69 8.61
CA ALA A 71 -5.27 -6.21 7.42
C ALA A 71 -4.28 -6.98 6.54
N ASN A 72 -4.80 -7.98 5.83
CA ASN A 72 -4.07 -8.65 4.77
C ASN A 72 -4.34 -7.93 3.45
N ALA A 73 -3.30 -7.54 2.73
CA ALA A 73 -3.38 -7.04 1.37
C ALA A 73 -2.86 -8.12 0.42
N HIS A 74 -3.71 -8.58 -0.48
CA HIS A 74 -3.32 -9.45 -1.57
C HIS A 74 -3.21 -8.63 -2.84
N ILE A 75 -2.00 -8.57 -3.39
CA ILE A 75 -1.63 -7.73 -4.51
C ILE A 75 -1.27 -8.65 -5.65
N ALA A 76 -1.99 -8.54 -6.77
CA ALA A 76 -1.69 -9.28 -7.97
C ALA A 76 -1.27 -8.30 -9.07
N GLU A 77 -0.04 -8.42 -9.53
CA GLU A 77 0.54 -7.66 -10.62
C GLU A 77 0.56 -8.49 -11.90
N LEU A 78 -0.19 -8.05 -12.90
CA LEU A 78 -0.18 -8.61 -14.25
C LEU A 78 0.66 -7.73 -15.15
N HIS A 79 1.84 -8.24 -15.52
CA HIS A 79 2.75 -7.58 -16.44
C HIS A 79 2.20 -7.67 -17.88
N PRO A 80 2.55 -6.70 -18.75
CA PRO A 80 2.15 -6.74 -20.16
C PRO A 80 2.68 -7.96 -20.91
N ASP A 81 3.79 -8.54 -20.45
CA ASP A 81 4.40 -9.78 -20.98
C ASP A 81 3.61 -11.06 -20.57
N GLY A 82 2.52 -10.92 -19.82
CA GLY A 82 1.69 -12.03 -19.34
C GLY A 82 2.15 -12.65 -18.01
N ARG A 83 3.34 -12.25 -17.50
CA ARG A 83 3.82 -12.64 -16.17
C ARG A 83 2.87 -12.11 -15.09
N ARG A 84 2.47 -12.98 -14.18
CA ARG A 84 1.73 -12.61 -12.97
C ARG A 84 2.63 -12.76 -11.77
N VAL A 85 2.59 -11.79 -10.88
CA VAL A 85 3.26 -11.84 -9.58
C VAL A 85 2.22 -11.55 -8.51
N ASP A 86 2.11 -12.43 -7.53
CA ASP A 86 1.23 -12.26 -6.37
C ASP A 86 2.06 -12.02 -5.12
N TYR A 87 1.58 -11.09 -4.30
CA TYR A 87 2.15 -10.75 -3.02
C TYR A 87 1.04 -10.80 -1.98
N LEU A 88 1.26 -11.56 -0.92
CA LEU A 88 0.44 -11.50 0.27
C LEU A 88 1.18 -10.67 1.30
N GLN A 89 0.59 -9.56 1.74
CA GLN A 89 1.17 -8.68 2.74
C GLN A 89 0.27 -8.60 3.96
N VAL A 90 0.88 -8.60 5.14
CA VAL A 90 0.23 -8.22 6.40
C VAL A 90 0.61 -6.79 6.69
N ILE A 91 -0.40 -5.93 6.79
CA ILE A 91 -0.22 -4.51 7.01
C ILE A 91 -0.79 -4.14 8.37
N ASN A 92 0.04 -3.52 9.20
CA ASN A 92 -0.34 -2.94 10.48
C ASN A 92 -0.50 -1.43 10.35
N THR A 93 -1.49 -0.88 11.05
CA THR A 93 -1.77 0.55 11.06
C THR A 93 -1.87 1.10 12.48
N VAL A 94 -1.36 2.31 12.65
CA VAL A 94 -1.45 3.11 13.88
C VAL A 94 -2.24 4.38 13.63
N SER A 95 -2.78 4.98 14.68
CA SER A 95 -3.38 6.31 14.58
C SER A 95 -2.31 7.36 14.34
N ALA A 96 -2.59 8.31 13.45
CA ALA A 96 -1.70 9.44 13.24
C ALA A 96 -1.56 10.26 14.54
N PRO A 97 -0.37 10.81 14.84
CA PRO A 97 -0.12 11.54 16.07
C PRO A 97 -0.88 12.88 16.16
N ALA A 98 -1.39 13.40 15.02
CA ALA A 98 -2.19 14.62 14.99
C ALA A 98 -3.62 14.35 15.49
N PRO A 99 -4.22 15.24 16.32
CA PRO A 99 -5.61 15.10 16.76
C PRO A 99 -6.56 15.16 15.56
N GLY A 100 -7.40 14.14 15.40
CA GLY A 100 -8.27 13.97 14.22
C GLY A 100 -7.52 13.44 12.98
N GLY A 101 -6.24 13.09 13.11
CA GLY A 101 -5.47 12.45 12.07
C GLY A 101 -6.01 11.05 11.78
N GLY A 102 -5.96 10.65 10.49
CA GLY A 102 -6.38 9.33 10.04
C GLY A 102 -5.45 8.21 10.51
N LEU A 103 -5.42 7.11 9.77
CA LEU A 103 -4.50 6.01 10.04
C LEU A 103 -3.21 6.16 9.24
N LEU A 104 -2.12 5.63 9.78
CA LEU A 104 -0.82 5.50 9.12
C LEU A 104 -0.40 4.03 9.11
N ILE A 105 0.29 3.60 8.07
CA ILE A 105 0.88 2.27 7.96
C ILE A 105 2.14 2.22 8.82
N SER A 106 2.16 1.34 9.82
CA SER A 106 3.30 1.18 10.73
C SER A 106 4.19 0.01 10.35
N HIS A 107 3.67 -1.00 9.65
CA HIS A 107 4.45 -2.15 9.24
C HIS A 107 3.80 -2.80 8.02
N VAL A 108 4.62 -3.23 7.06
CA VAL A 108 4.21 -4.09 5.95
C VAL A 108 5.14 -5.29 5.97
N GLN A 109 4.57 -6.49 6.06
CA GLN A 109 5.32 -7.74 6.02
C GLN A 109 4.79 -8.59 4.87
N GLU A 110 5.64 -8.98 3.94
CA GLU A 110 5.32 -10.00 2.96
C GLU A 110 5.22 -11.38 3.64
N GLN A 111 4.14 -12.11 3.36
CA GLN A 111 3.98 -13.50 3.76
C GLN A 111 4.35 -14.39 2.58
N GLY A 112 5.41 -15.17 2.79
CA GLY A 112 5.87 -16.25 1.92
C GLY A 112 5.59 -17.61 2.55
#